data_AF-A0A752JKY1-F1
#
_entry.id   AF-A0A752JKY1-F1
#
_cell.length_a   1.000
_cell.length_b   1.000
_cell.length_c   1.000
_cell.angle_alpha   90.00
_cell.angle_beta   90.00
_cell.angle_gamma   90.00
#
_symmetry.space_group_name_H-M   'P 1'
#
loop_
_entity.id
_entity.type
_entity.pdbx_description
1 polymer ?
#
loop_
_entity_poly.entity_id
_entity_poly.type
_entity_poly.pdbx_seq_one_letter_code
_entity_poly.pdbx_strand_id
1 'polypeptide(L)'
;MIKSPLDLKNLNITDLIIHRVYLPGQQAHFDVEHSNNIIPLSGKAKQTLEQRLTKVLSKGSKCIEMDIVEDDPLEKIHTLHDAGEELFVSKTKDIANKLGKAQTSKKHPEGVLVIVRCSYGITKKIRAVAIIKAELHEGFTSTVKDNVATIGYLTNLFLTPEQKLYKVAFFSEKTRMSTLNKNAYEVFLFDNNLTSKDDSGAAAYFYKAFLGLSISADSSRLTRSFYEITEDYINATSSSL
;
A
#
# COMPACT_ATOMS: atom_id res chain seq x y z
N MET A 1 -10.55 -9.83 22.76
CA MET A 1 -11.44 -9.96 21.59
C MET A 1 -10.55 -9.90 20.36
N ILE A 2 -10.37 -11.02 19.65
CA ILE A 2 -9.53 -11.05 18.44
C ILE A 2 -10.23 -10.17 17.40
N LYS A 3 -9.65 -9.03 17.04
CA LYS A 3 -10.21 -8.16 16.00
C LYS A 3 -10.20 -8.89 14.67
N SER A 4 -11.33 -8.86 13.98
CA SER A 4 -11.48 -9.47 12.65
C SER A 4 -10.59 -8.75 11.63
N PRO A 5 -10.03 -9.46 10.63
CA PRO A 5 -9.38 -8.83 9.48
C PRO A 5 -10.33 -7.88 8.74
N LEU A 6 -9.74 -6.91 8.03
CA LEU A 6 -10.45 -5.83 7.34
C LEU A 6 -11.36 -6.37 6.23
N ASP A 7 -12.68 -6.23 6.40
CA ASP A 7 -13.67 -6.59 5.40
C ASP A 7 -13.95 -5.38 4.49
N LEU A 8 -13.20 -5.28 3.38
CA LEU A 8 -13.27 -4.19 2.40
C LEU A 8 -14.43 -4.34 1.41
N LYS A 9 -15.60 -4.81 1.86
CA LYS A 9 -16.81 -4.84 1.03
C LYS A 9 -17.14 -3.46 0.48
N ASN A 10 -17.52 -3.39 -0.80
CA ASN A 10 -17.83 -2.15 -1.49
C ASN A 10 -16.73 -1.08 -1.39
N LEU A 11 -15.45 -1.51 -1.42
CA LEU A 11 -14.34 -0.58 -1.61
C LEU A 11 -14.60 0.25 -2.88
N ASN A 12 -14.58 1.56 -2.70
CA ASN A 12 -14.83 2.54 -3.74
C ASN A 12 -13.72 3.60 -3.73
N ILE A 13 -12.95 3.67 -4.80
CA ILE A 13 -11.92 4.70 -5.00
C ILE A 13 -12.57 5.99 -5.51
N THR A 14 -12.30 7.11 -4.84
CA THR A 14 -12.79 8.43 -5.28
C THR A 14 -11.71 9.23 -5.97
N ASP A 15 -10.47 9.18 -5.46
CA ASP A 15 -9.36 9.95 -5.99
C ASP A 15 -8.10 9.10 -6.00
N LEU A 16 -7.31 9.27 -7.05
CA LEU A 16 -6.04 8.59 -7.22
C LEU A 16 -5.02 9.56 -7.82
N ILE A 17 -3.84 9.62 -7.22
CA ILE A 17 -2.69 10.34 -7.78
C ILE A 17 -1.44 9.49 -7.73
N ILE A 18 -0.55 9.67 -8.70
CA ILE A 18 0.69 8.90 -8.85
C ILE A 18 1.86 9.88 -8.92
N HIS A 19 2.84 9.69 -8.05
CA HIS A 19 4.13 10.38 -8.13
C HIS A 19 5.22 9.38 -8.54
N ARG A 20 6.21 9.82 -9.32
CA ARG A 20 7.36 8.97 -9.69
C ARG A 20 8.46 9.16 -8.65
N VAL A 21 9.06 8.07 -8.21
CA VAL A 21 10.14 8.07 -7.21
C VAL A 21 11.35 7.37 -7.81
N TYR A 22 12.48 8.06 -7.84
CA TYR A 22 13.73 7.59 -8.44
C TYR A 22 14.67 6.97 -7.40
N LEU A 23 15.71 6.29 -7.89
CA LEU A 23 16.80 5.88 -7.01
C LEU A 23 17.59 7.10 -6.52
N PRO A 24 18.10 7.08 -5.28
CA PRO A 24 18.93 8.15 -4.75
C PRO A 24 20.12 8.46 -5.66
N GLY A 25 20.24 9.71 -6.08
CA GLY A 25 21.34 10.20 -6.90
C GLY A 25 21.34 9.74 -8.36
N GLN A 26 20.25 9.14 -8.87
CA GLN A 26 20.10 8.91 -10.31
C GLN A 26 19.71 10.17 -11.08
N GLN A 27 19.02 11.11 -10.43
CA GLN A 27 18.60 12.37 -11.02
C GLN A 27 19.43 13.52 -10.45
N ALA A 28 19.78 14.48 -11.29
CA ALA A 28 20.62 15.62 -10.90
C ALA A 28 19.92 16.60 -9.94
N HIS A 29 18.57 16.62 -9.93
CA HIS A 29 17.81 17.70 -9.30
C HIS A 29 16.66 17.26 -8.39
N PHE A 30 16.17 16.02 -8.47
CA PHE A 30 15.05 15.58 -7.63
C PHE A 30 14.96 14.05 -7.51
N ASP A 31 14.71 13.56 -6.28
CA ASP A 31 14.44 12.14 -6.04
C ASP A 31 12.98 11.75 -6.36
N VAL A 32 12.12 12.74 -6.62
CA VAL A 32 10.67 12.56 -6.85
C VAL A 32 10.20 13.49 -7.96
N GLU A 33 9.50 12.94 -8.96
CA GLU A 33 8.74 13.71 -9.94
C GLU A 33 7.26 13.73 -9.54
N HIS A 34 6.71 14.93 -9.39
CA HIS A 34 5.35 15.11 -8.88
C HIS A 34 4.30 15.13 -9.99
N SER A 35 3.21 14.39 -9.83
CA SER A 35 1.97 14.68 -10.56
C SER A 35 1.30 15.96 -10.04
N ASN A 36 0.58 16.63 -10.94
CA ASN A 36 -0.19 17.84 -10.68
C ASN A 36 -1.70 17.63 -10.81
N ASN A 37 -2.16 16.40 -11.07
CA ASN A 37 -3.57 16.13 -11.32
C ASN A 37 -4.01 14.79 -10.71
N ILE A 38 -5.28 14.76 -10.31
CA ILE A 38 -5.98 13.52 -9.95
C ILE A 38 -6.26 12.76 -11.25
N ILE A 39 -6.09 11.43 -11.20
CA ILE A 39 -6.34 10.54 -12.33
C ILE A 39 -7.81 10.13 -12.30
N PRO A 40 -8.59 10.38 -13.37
CA PRO A 40 -9.98 9.96 -13.46
C PRO A 40 -10.04 8.45 -13.69
N LEU A 41 -10.08 7.68 -12.60
CA LEU A 41 -10.13 6.22 -12.65
C LEU A 41 -11.58 5.73 -12.73
N SER A 42 -11.97 5.13 -13.85
CA SER A 42 -13.34 4.63 -14.08
C SER A 42 -13.39 3.22 -14.68
N GLY A 43 -14.57 2.61 -14.65
CA GLY A 43 -14.86 1.33 -15.30
C GLY A 43 -13.94 0.19 -14.83
N LYS A 44 -13.43 -0.58 -15.80
CA LYS A 44 -12.63 -1.78 -15.54
C LYS A 44 -11.32 -1.49 -14.81
N ALA A 45 -10.68 -0.35 -15.08
CA ALA A 45 -9.42 0.03 -14.44
C ALA A 45 -9.63 0.24 -12.92
N LYS A 46 -10.70 0.97 -12.56
CA LYS A 46 -11.10 1.19 -11.16
C LYS A 46 -11.42 -0.12 -10.44
N GLN A 47 -12.29 -0.93 -11.05
CA GLN A 47 -12.67 -2.24 -10.49
C GLN A 47 -11.47 -3.16 -10.27
N THR A 48 -10.52 -3.16 -11.22
CA THR A 48 -9.31 -3.99 -11.12
C THR A 48 -8.42 -3.54 -9.95
N LEU A 49 -8.26 -2.23 -9.74
CA LEU A 49 -7.50 -1.71 -8.61
C LEU A 49 -8.19 -2.00 -7.27
N GLU A 50 -9.50 -1.81 -7.19
CA GLU A 50 -10.30 -2.12 -6.00
C GLU A 50 -10.20 -3.60 -5.63
N GLN A 51 -10.37 -4.51 -6.59
CA GLN A 51 -10.23 -5.96 -6.36
C GLN A 51 -8.84 -6.33 -5.84
N ARG A 52 -7.80 -5.70 -6.37
CA ARG A 52 -6.43 -5.98 -5.95
C ARG A 52 -6.12 -5.45 -4.55
N LEU A 53 -6.56 -4.24 -4.22
CA LEU A 53 -6.45 -3.69 -2.86
C LEU A 53 -7.19 -4.58 -1.86
N THR A 54 -8.42 -4.97 -2.18
CA THR A 54 -9.20 -5.90 -1.37
C THR A 54 -8.45 -7.21 -1.17
N LYS A 55 -7.86 -7.79 -2.22
CA LYS A 55 -7.11 -9.05 -2.13
C LYS A 55 -5.91 -8.95 -1.17
N VAL A 56 -5.07 -7.92 -1.30
CA VAL A 56 -3.84 -7.80 -0.48
C VAL A 56 -4.11 -7.35 0.95
N LEU A 57 -5.27 -6.76 1.24
CA LEU A 57 -5.68 -6.35 2.59
C LEU A 57 -6.66 -7.34 3.25
N SER A 58 -7.08 -8.39 2.55
CA SER A 58 -8.03 -9.39 3.06
C SER A 58 -7.38 -10.48 3.92
N LYS A 59 -8.21 -11.24 4.64
CA LYS A 59 -7.80 -12.37 5.49
C LYS A 59 -6.97 -13.39 4.71
N GLY A 60 -5.87 -13.85 5.31
CA GLY A 60 -4.96 -14.84 4.72
C GLY A 60 -3.90 -14.24 3.78
N SER A 61 -3.88 -12.92 3.62
CA SER A 61 -2.76 -12.20 3.01
C SER A 61 -1.63 -11.95 4.04
N LYS A 62 -0.47 -11.48 3.57
CA LYS A 62 0.64 -10.98 4.40
C LYS A 62 0.37 -9.58 4.98
N CYS A 63 -0.87 -9.28 5.33
CA CYS A 63 -1.27 -8.00 5.88
C CYS A 63 -1.23 -8.04 7.42
N ILE A 64 -0.62 -7.03 8.05
CA ILE A 64 -0.47 -6.91 9.50
C ILE A 64 -1.03 -5.58 10.01
N GLU A 65 -1.52 -5.55 11.25
CA GLU A 65 -1.94 -4.32 11.93
C GLU A 65 -0.70 -3.57 12.45
N MET A 66 -0.74 -2.24 12.31
CA MET A 66 0.37 -1.36 12.68
C MET A 66 -0.08 -0.35 13.72
N ASP A 67 0.82 -0.02 14.64
CA ASP A 67 0.65 1.08 15.59
C ASP A 67 1.23 2.36 15.00
N ILE A 68 0.57 3.49 15.25
CA ILE A 68 1.03 4.81 14.84
C ILE A 68 1.94 5.37 15.91
N VAL A 69 3.22 5.59 15.56
CA VAL A 69 4.23 6.11 16.49
C VAL A 69 4.39 7.62 16.30
N GLU A 70 4.49 8.09 15.05
CA GLU A 70 4.68 9.51 14.73
C GLU A 70 3.37 10.20 14.28
N ASP A 71 3.21 11.48 14.66
CA ASP A 71 2.05 12.29 14.28
C ASP A 71 2.16 12.81 12.84
N ASP A 72 3.35 13.25 12.44
CA ASP A 72 3.58 13.98 11.18
C ASP A 72 3.10 13.26 9.90
N PRO A 73 3.32 11.94 9.71
CA PRO A 73 2.75 11.21 8.58
C PRO A 73 1.23 11.12 8.67
N LEU A 74 0.69 10.88 9.86
CA LEU A 74 -0.74 10.75 10.09
C LEU A 74 -1.47 12.08 9.86
N GLU A 75 -0.90 13.22 10.26
CA GLU A 75 -1.44 14.55 10.00
C GLU A 75 -1.68 14.76 8.51
N LYS A 76 -0.68 14.44 7.67
CA LYS A 76 -0.81 14.56 6.21
C LYS A 76 -1.94 13.70 5.70
N ILE A 77 -2.02 12.45 6.15
CA ILE A 77 -3.07 11.51 5.75
C ILE A 77 -4.46 11.98 6.20
N HIS A 78 -4.57 12.47 7.44
CA HIS A 78 -5.81 13.01 8.01
C HIS A 78 -6.36 14.15 7.16
N THR A 79 -5.50 15.09 6.74
CA THR A 79 -5.91 16.20 5.87
C THR A 79 -6.46 15.75 4.52
N LEU A 80 -6.01 14.62 3.97
CA LEU A 80 -6.46 14.14 2.66
C LEU A 80 -7.94 13.75 2.64
N HIS A 81 -8.52 13.33 3.77
CA HIS A 81 -9.92 12.86 3.80
C HIS A 81 -10.92 13.95 3.44
N ASP A 82 -10.65 15.20 3.84
CA ASP A 82 -11.55 16.34 3.65
C ASP A 82 -10.96 17.39 2.68
N ALA A 83 -9.77 17.14 2.11
CA ALA A 83 -9.13 18.04 1.17
C ALA A 83 -9.92 18.20 -0.14
N GLY A 84 -10.08 19.44 -0.60
CA GLY A 84 -10.41 19.72 -2.00
C GLY A 84 -9.27 19.32 -2.93
N GLU A 85 -9.52 19.33 -4.24
CA GLU A 85 -8.56 18.86 -5.26
C GLU A 85 -7.18 19.51 -5.15
N GLU A 86 -7.11 20.85 -5.10
CA GLU A 86 -5.85 21.59 -5.01
C GLU A 86 -5.04 21.20 -3.77
N LEU A 87 -5.71 21.15 -2.61
CA LEU A 87 -5.08 20.77 -1.35
C LEU A 87 -4.67 19.29 -1.36
N PHE A 88 -5.47 18.40 -1.95
CA PHE A 88 -5.16 16.99 -2.09
C PHE A 88 -3.86 16.81 -2.89
N VAL A 89 -3.77 17.42 -4.07
CA VAL A 89 -2.57 17.41 -4.92
C VAL A 89 -1.36 17.99 -4.19
N SER A 90 -1.51 19.13 -3.50
CA SER A 90 -0.41 19.72 -2.75
C SER A 90 0.09 18.80 -1.63
N LYS A 91 -0.82 18.18 -0.87
CA LYS A 91 -0.44 17.33 0.27
C LYS A 91 0.14 15.99 -0.17
N THR A 92 -0.29 15.44 -1.30
CA THR A 92 0.31 14.20 -1.82
C THR A 92 1.75 14.40 -2.28
N LYS A 93 2.12 15.60 -2.76
CA LYS A 93 3.52 15.96 -3.04
C LYS A 93 4.39 15.95 -1.79
N ASP A 94 3.89 16.47 -0.66
CA ASP A 94 4.59 16.44 0.62
C ASP A 94 4.87 15.00 1.08
N ILE A 95 3.87 14.12 0.92
CA ILE A 95 4.00 12.68 1.22
C ILE A 95 5.04 12.04 0.30
N ALA A 96 5.01 12.33 -1.00
CA ALA A 96 5.97 11.79 -1.96
C ALA A 96 7.41 12.23 -1.65
N ASN A 97 7.61 13.50 -1.29
CA ASN A 97 8.90 14.02 -0.84
C ASN A 97 9.41 13.33 0.43
N LYS A 98 8.52 13.04 1.38
CA LYS A 98 8.89 12.29 2.60
C LYS A 98 9.36 10.87 2.25
N LEU A 99 8.70 10.19 1.32
CA LEU A 99 9.16 8.89 0.83
C LEU A 99 10.55 8.98 0.17
N GLY A 100 10.77 9.98 -0.70
CA GLY A 100 12.08 10.19 -1.33
C GLY A 100 13.20 10.33 -0.30
N LYS A 101 12.98 11.12 0.76
CA LYS A 101 13.94 11.29 1.86
C LYS A 101 14.16 10.03 2.70
N ALA A 102 13.13 9.21 2.89
CA ALA A 102 13.22 7.98 3.66
C ALA A 102 13.92 6.84 2.88
N GLN A 103 13.80 6.84 1.55
CA GLN A 103 14.38 5.81 0.68
C GLN A 103 15.85 6.11 0.34
N THR A 104 16.74 6.01 1.33
CA THR A 104 18.16 6.40 1.15
C THR A 104 19.02 5.34 0.46
N SER A 105 18.56 4.10 0.35
CA SER A 105 19.34 2.98 -0.20
C SER A 105 18.98 2.67 -1.66
N LYS A 106 20.01 2.54 -2.52
CA LYS A 106 19.86 2.10 -3.92
C LYS A 106 19.34 0.67 -4.08
N LYS A 107 19.26 -0.11 -3.00
CA LYS A 107 18.65 -1.45 -2.99
C LYS A 107 17.13 -1.42 -3.10
N HIS A 108 16.51 -0.27 -2.82
CA HIS A 108 15.07 -0.08 -2.92
C HIS A 108 14.74 0.39 -4.34
N PRO A 109 13.98 -0.39 -5.12
CA PRO A 109 13.78 -0.08 -6.52
C PRO A 109 13.02 1.23 -6.73
N GLU A 110 13.41 1.95 -7.78
CA GLU A 110 12.62 3.06 -8.30
C GLU A 110 11.21 2.58 -8.68
N GLY A 111 10.29 3.52 -8.78
CA GLY A 111 8.94 3.17 -9.13
C GLY A 111 7.97 4.32 -8.97
N VAL A 112 6.76 4.02 -8.49
CA VAL A 112 5.75 5.06 -8.28
C VAL A 112 5.15 4.99 -6.88
N LEU A 113 4.77 6.14 -6.34
CA LEU A 113 3.95 6.26 -5.15
C LEU A 113 2.53 6.58 -5.58
N VAL A 114 1.61 5.64 -5.36
CA VAL A 114 0.18 5.80 -5.61
C VAL A 114 -0.49 6.18 -4.29
N ILE A 115 -1.25 7.27 -4.29
CA ILE A 115 -2.04 7.71 -3.13
C ILE A 115 -3.50 7.68 -3.55
N VAL A 116 -4.31 6.94 -2.78
CA VAL A 116 -5.69 6.64 -3.10
C VAL A 116 -6.59 7.09 -1.96
N ARG A 117 -7.53 7.98 -2.24
CA ARG A 117 -8.65 8.28 -1.34
C ARG A 117 -9.81 7.37 -1.67
N CYS A 118 -10.34 6.69 -0.67
CA CYS A 118 -11.37 5.68 -0.86
C CYS A 118 -12.32 5.57 0.33
N SER A 119 -13.36 4.78 0.15
CA SER A 119 -14.27 4.38 1.22
C SER A 119 -14.70 2.93 1.05
N TYR A 120 -15.07 2.25 2.12
CA TYR A 120 -15.62 0.90 2.07
C TYR A 120 -16.77 0.74 3.08
N GLY A 121 -17.48 -0.39 3.00
CA GLY A 121 -18.62 -0.72 3.84
C GLY A 121 -19.96 -0.52 3.13
N ILE A 122 -20.94 -1.34 3.53
CA ILE A 122 -22.30 -1.34 2.97
C ILE A 122 -23.20 -0.37 3.75
N THR A 123 -23.33 -0.61 5.05
CA THR A 123 -24.24 0.16 5.93
C THR A 123 -23.63 1.47 6.41
N LYS A 124 -22.34 1.44 6.76
CA LYS A 124 -21.56 2.62 7.16
C LYS A 124 -20.39 2.74 6.21
N LYS A 125 -20.31 3.87 5.48
CA LYS A 125 -19.15 4.19 4.66
C LYS A 125 -18.00 4.63 5.56
N ILE A 126 -16.97 3.80 5.67
CA ILE A 126 -15.74 4.09 6.37
C ILE A 126 -14.77 4.70 5.36
N ARG A 127 -14.22 5.88 5.69
CA ARG A 127 -13.25 6.57 4.83
C ARG A 127 -11.86 6.01 5.09
N ALA A 128 -11.07 5.93 4.02
CA ALA A 128 -9.70 5.44 4.11
C ALA A 128 -8.79 6.11 3.07
N VAL A 129 -7.49 6.06 3.35
CA VAL A 129 -6.43 6.42 2.41
C VAL A 129 -5.48 5.23 2.27
N ALA A 130 -5.22 4.81 1.03
CA ALA A 130 -4.21 3.83 0.72
C ALA A 130 -2.97 4.51 0.14
N ILE A 131 -1.80 4.14 0.67
CA ILE A 131 -0.48 4.56 0.19
C ILE A 131 0.22 3.32 -0.37
N ILE A 132 0.56 3.35 -1.65
CA ILE A 132 1.06 2.18 -2.38
C ILE A 132 2.41 2.56 -3.03
N LYS A 133 3.52 1.86 -2.72
CA LYS A 133 4.83 2.07 -3.39
C LYS A 133 5.24 0.98 -4.39
N ALA A 134 5.06 1.26 -5.68
CA ALA A 134 5.25 0.32 -6.80
C ALA A 134 6.67 0.18 -7.29
N GLU A 135 6.90 -0.92 -7.99
CA GLU A 135 7.94 -1.05 -9.00
C GLU A 135 7.32 -0.93 -10.40
N LEU A 136 8.08 -0.35 -11.31
CA LEU A 136 7.74 -0.33 -12.74
C LEU A 136 8.39 -1.52 -13.44
N HIS A 137 7.67 -2.08 -14.41
CA HIS A 137 8.14 -3.16 -15.25
C HIS A 137 7.84 -2.84 -16.71
N GLU A 138 8.37 -3.70 -17.56
CA GLU A 138 8.18 -3.67 -18.99
C GLU A 138 7.43 -4.93 -19.39
N GLY A 139 6.73 -4.88 -20.51
CA GLY A 139 5.97 -6.02 -20.99
C GLY A 139 5.64 -5.90 -22.46
N PHE A 140 5.30 -7.03 -23.07
CA PHE A 140 4.85 -7.08 -24.45
C PHE A 140 3.34 -7.20 -24.50
N THR A 141 2.71 -6.49 -25.44
CA THR A 141 1.31 -6.67 -25.81
C THR A 141 1.23 -7.33 -27.17
N SER A 142 0.30 -8.26 -27.35
CA SER A 142 -0.04 -8.79 -28.67
C SER A 142 -1.43 -8.35 -29.04
N THR A 143 -1.61 -7.84 -30.25
CA THR A 143 -2.93 -7.58 -30.82
C THR A 143 -3.06 -8.28 -32.16
N VAL A 144 -4.21 -8.94 -32.37
CA VAL A 144 -4.53 -9.62 -33.62
C VAL A 144 -5.61 -8.82 -34.32
N LYS A 145 -5.32 -8.33 -35.52
CA LYS A 145 -6.28 -7.66 -36.39
C LYS A 145 -6.13 -8.23 -37.80
N ASP A 146 -7.24 -8.58 -38.45
CA ASP A 146 -7.25 -9.12 -39.81
C ASP A 146 -6.33 -10.34 -40.00
N ASN A 147 -6.29 -11.24 -39.01
CA ASN A 147 -5.40 -12.42 -38.93
C ASN A 147 -3.89 -12.11 -38.91
N VAL A 148 -3.50 -10.85 -38.69
CA VAL A 148 -2.11 -10.45 -38.50
C VAL A 148 -1.87 -10.15 -37.03
N ALA A 149 -0.93 -10.87 -36.43
CA ALA A 149 -0.47 -10.59 -35.07
C ALA A 149 0.58 -9.47 -35.10
N THR A 150 0.39 -8.46 -34.26
CA THR A 150 1.36 -7.40 -34.03
C THR A 150 1.81 -7.40 -32.58
N ILE A 151 3.09 -7.15 -32.36
CA ILE A 151 3.68 -7.04 -31.02
C ILE A 151 3.98 -5.57 -30.72
N GLY A 152 3.56 -5.14 -29.54
CA GLY A 152 3.90 -3.86 -28.94
C GLY A 152 4.74 -4.08 -27.69
N TYR A 153 5.53 -3.09 -27.33
CA TYR A 153 6.31 -3.08 -26.10
C TYR A 153 5.85 -1.90 -25.24
N LEU A 154 5.50 -2.19 -23.99
CA LEU A 154 5.06 -1.23 -23.00
C LEU A 154 6.12 -1.11 -21.91
N THR A 155 6.52 0.12 -21.64
CA THR A 155 7.35 0.47 -20.48
C THR A 155 6.46 1.05 -19.38
N ASN A 156 6.99 1.15 -18.16
CA ASN A 156 6.32 1.80 -17.04
C ASN A 156 5.01 1.12 -16.60
N LEU A 157 4.89 -0.20 -16.82
CA LEU A 157 3.79 -0.99 -16.29
C LEU A 157 3.93 -1.14 -14.78
N PHE A 158 2.87 -0.89 -14.04
CA PHE A 158 2.82 -1.12 -12.61
C PHE A 158 1.47 -1.75 -12.27
N LEU A 159 1.42 -2.47 -11.14
CA LEU A 159 0.24 -3.23 -10.76
C LEU A 159 -0.13 -4.22 -11.87
N THR A 160 0.77 -5.04 -12.39
CA THR A 160 0.38 -6.17 -13.25
C THR A 160 -0.12 -7.34 -12.40
N PRO A 161 -0.86 -8.34 -12.93
CA PRO A 161 -1.31 -9.49 -12.15
C PRO A 161 -0.16 -10.32 -11.54
N GLU A 162 0.97 -10.40 -12.25
CA GLU A 162 2.19 -11.07 -11.79
C GLU A 162 2.89 -10.27 -10.69
N GLN A 163 2.74 -8.94 -10.70
CA GLN A 163 3.06 -8.12 -9.55
C GLN A 163 2.00 -8.36 -8.47
N LYS A 164 2.32 -9.24 -7.51
CA LYS A 164 1.62 -9.33 -6.23
C LYS A 164 1.90 -8.06 -5.43
N LEU A 165 1.21 -6.99 -5.82
CA LEU A 165 1.18 -5.62 -5.29
C LEU A 165 2.11 -5.40 -4.09
N TYR A 166 3.25 -4.83 -4.41
CA TYR A 166 4.19 -4.15 -3.53
C TYR A 166 3.57 -3.38 -2.34
N LYS A 167 4.43 -2.87 -1.46
CA LYS A 167 4.09 -2.26 -0.17
C LYS A 167 2.83 -1.38 -0.20
N VAL A 168 1.84 -1.75 0.60
CA VAL A 168 0.58 -1.02 0.80
C VAL A 168 0.46 -0.68 2.27
N ALA A 169 0.26 0.61 2.59
CA ALA A 169 -0.24 1.03 3.89
C ALA A 169 -1.67 1.57 3.73
N PHE A 170 -2.58 1.12 4.57
CA PHE A 170 -4.00 1.44 4.50
C PHE A 170 -4.45 2.07 5.82
N PHE A 171 -4.82 3.34 5.79
CA PHE A 171 -5.24 4.13 6.94
C PHE A 171 -6.76 4.28 6.91
N SER A 172 -7.44 3.66 7.85
CA SER A 172 -8.90 3.65 7.95
C SER A 172 -9.39 4.45 9.15
N GLU A 173 -10.35 5.37 8.94
CA GLU A 173 -10.97 6.15 10.02
C GLU A 173 -12.08 5.34 10.70
N LYS A 174 -11.78 4.70 11.84
CA LYS A 174 -12.79 4.02 12.67
C LYS A 174 -13.89 5.00 13.11
N THR A 175 -13.44 6.20 13.49
CA THR A 175 -14.27 7.29 13.98
C THR A 175 -13.85 8.56 13.27
N ARG A 176 -14.81 9.27 12.66
CA ARG A 176 -14.53 10.58 12.07
C ARG A 176 -14.30 11.59 13.19
N MET A 177 -13.17 12.26 13.17
CA MET A 177 -12.84 13.35 14.08
C MET A 177 -12.44 14.58 13.27
N SER A 178 -12.75 15.79 13.74
CA SER A 178 -12.33 17.04 13.10
C SER A 178 -10.86 17.37 13.37
N THR A 179 -10.31 16.84 14.46
CA THR A 179 -8.92 16.99 14.86
C THR A 179 -8.23 15.63 14.83
N LEU A 180 -6.93 15.63 14.57
CA LEU A 180 -6.13 14.40 14.58
C LEU A 180 -6.27 13.66 15.91
N ASN A 181 -6.56 12.36 15.83
CA ASN A 181 -6.48 11.45 16.97
C ASN A 181 -6.05 10.08 16.47
N LYS A 182 -4.89 9.59 16.93
CA LYS A 182 -4.37 8.26 16.54
C LYS A 182 -5.36 7.13 16.78
N ASN A 183 -6.10 7.20 17.89
CA ASN A 183 -7.06 6.15 18.27
C ASN A 183 -8.29 6.11 17.36
N ALA A 184 -8.51 7.16 16.56
CA ALA A 184 -9.53 7.20 15.53
C ALA A 184 -9.15 6.40 14.27
N TYR A 185 -7.90 5.93 14.17
CA TYR A 185 -7.37 5.23 13.01
C TYR A 185 -7.06 3.76 13.27
N GLU A 186 -7.29 2.95 12.25
CA GLU A 186 -6.81 1.57 12.12
C GLU A 186 -5.88 1.53 10.92
N VAL A 187 -4.65 1.03 11.11
CA VAL A 187 -3.62 1.03 10.07
C VAL A 187 -3.20 -0.40 9.76
N PHE A 188 -3.20 -0.73 8.48
CA PHE A 188 -2.81 -2.03 7.98
C PHE A 188 -1.65 -1.89 7.01
N LEU A 189 -0.68 -2.80 7.08
CA LEU A 189 0.45 -2.86 6.18
C LEU A 189 0.47 -4.21 5.48
N PHE A 190 0.47 -4.20 4.15
CA PHE A 190 0.84 -5.34 3.34
C PHE A 190 2.22 -5.13 2.74
N ASP A 191 3.09 -6.13 2.85
CA ASP A 191 4.36 -6.17 2.15
C ASP A 191 4.64 -7.59 1.69
N ASN A 192 4.83 -7.76 0.38
CA ASN A 192 5.08 -9.08 -0.20
C ASN A 192 6.40 -9.68 0.32
N ASN A 193 7.35 -8.84 0.74
CA ASN A 193 8.67 -9.24 1.24
C ASN A 193 8.73 -9.41 2.75
N LEU A 194 7.66 -9.10 3.51
CA LEU A 194 7.64 -9.43 4.93
C LEU A 194 7.59 -10.96 5.10
N THR A 195 8.48 -11.49 5.93
CA THR A 195 8.49 -12.91 6.37
C THR A 195 8.47 -12.99 7.89
N SER A 196 8.06 -14.14 8.44
CA SER A 196 7.95 -14.37 9.90
C SER A 196 9.28 -14.28 10.66
N LYS A 197 10.42 -14.28 9.95
CA LYS A 197 11.76 -14.15 10.50
C LYS A 197 12.38 -12.76 10.28
N ASP A 198 11.67 -11.86 9.60
CA ASP A 198 12.22 -10.55 9.27
C ASP A 198 12.05 -9.56 10.42
N ASP A 199 13.06 -9.55 11.28
CA ASP A 199 13.58 -8.33 11.91
C ASP A 199 14.43 -7.51 10.91
N SER A 200 14.47 -7.93 9.62
CA SER A 200 15.35 -7.34 8.62
C SER A 200 14.82 -5.96 8.19
N GLY A 201 15.60 -4.92 8.48
CA GLY A 201 15.29 -3.52 8.21
C GLY A 201 15.08 -3.14 6.73
N ALA A 202 14.89 -4.09 5.80
CA ALA A 202 14.67 -3.82 4.38
C ALA A 202 13.31 -3.16 4.09
N ALA A 203 12.29 -3.36 4.93
CA ALA A 203 10.99 -2.70 4.82
C ALA A 203 10.78 -1.55 5.83
N ALA A 204 11.68 -1.43 6.82
CA ALA A 204 11.59 -0.41 7.87
C ALA A 204 11.62 1.01 7.30
N TYR A 205 12.28 1.25 6.17
CA TYR A 205 12.24 2.57 5.53
C TYR A 205 10.80 2.98 5.17
N PHE A 206 9.96 2.04 4.74
CA PHE A 206 8.60 2.33 4.28
C PHE A 206 7.64 2.53 5.44
N TYR A 207 7.54 1.56 6.37
CA TYR A 207 6.57 1.68 7.44
C TYR A 207 7.07 2.57 8.59
N LYS A 208 8.36 2.53 8.93
CA LYS A 208 8.92 3.28 10.07
C LYS A 208 9.41 4.65 9.67
N ALA A 209 10.42 4.75 8.80
CA ALA A 209 11.03 6.06 8.47
C ALA A 209 10.11 6.96 7.62
N PHE A 210 9.33 6.38 6.71
CA PHE A 210 8.39 7.11 5.87
C PHE A 210 7.03 7.32 6.54
N LEU A 211 6.41 6.26 7.07
CA LEU A 211 5.04 6.32 7.59
C LEU A 211 4.93 6.47 9.12
N GLY A 212 6.04 6.40 9.86
CA GLY A 212 6.01 6.59 11.32
C GLY A 212 5.25 5.50 12.08
N LEU A 213 5.26 4.27 11.57
CA LEU A 213 4.55 3.12 12.11
C LEU A 213 5.49 2.14 12.81
N SER A 214 4.92 1.30 13.67
CA SER A 214 5.57 0.10 14.21
C SER A 214 4.64 -1.12 14.11
N ILE A 215 5.23 -2.32 14.03
CA ILE A 215 4.45 -3.56 14.04
C ILE A 215 3.72 -3.66 15.39
N SER A 216 2.42 -3.90 15.36
CA SER A 216 1.63 -3.96 16.59
C SER A 216 2.00 -5.18 17.44
N ALA A 217 2.09 -5.02 18.76
CA ALA A 217 2.48 -6.10 19.67
C ALA A 217 1.59 -7.34 19.55
N ASP A 218 0.30 -7.14 19.32
CA ASP A 218 -0.67 -8.23 19.11
C ASP A 218 -0.42 -8.96 17.78
N SER A 219 -0.04 -8.22 16.73
CA SER A 219 0.29 -8.81 15.43
C SER A 219 1.56 -9.66 15.50
N SER A 220 2.61 -9.19 16.20
CA SER A 220 3.84 -9.95 16.44
C SER A 220 3.57 -11.25 17.18
N ARG A 221 2.70 -11.21 18.20
CA ARG A 221 2.27 -12.40 18.95
C ARG A 221 1.50 -13.38 18.06
N LEU A 222 0.56 -12.89 17.25
CA LEU A 222 -0.23 -13.71 16.33
C LEU A 222 0.63 -14.39 15.26
N THR A 223 1.58 -13.68 14.64
CA THR A 223 2.50 -14.27 13.66
C THR A 223 3.37 -15.35 14.27
N ARG A 224 3.90 -15.11 15.48
CA ARG A 224 4.70 -16.10 16.21
C ARG A 224 3.87 -17.34 16.56
N SER A 225 2.69 -17.17 17.14
CA SER A 225 1.82 -18.28 17.50
C SER A 225 1.36 -19.08 16.29
N PHE A 226 1.05 -18.44 15.16
CA PHE A 226 0.69 -19.16 13.93
C PHE A 226 1.85 -19.98 13.38
N TYR A 227 3.07 -19.42 13.39
CA TYR A 227 4.27 -20.13 12.99
C TYR A 227 4.52 -21.34 13.89
N GLU A 228 4.49 -21.17 15.21
CA GLU A 228 4.67 -22.24 16.20
C GLU A 228 3.63 -23.36 16.00
N ILE A 229 2.34 -23.02 15.88
CA ILE A 229 1.27 -24.00 15.62
C ILE A 229 1.46 -24.75 14.29
N THR A 230 1.92 -24.06 13.25
CA THR A 230 2.14 -24.66 11.92
C THR A 230 3.37 -25.57 11.93
N GLU A 231 4.45 -25.16 12.60
CA GLU A 231 5.65 -25.97 12.79
C GLU A 231 5.34 -27.23 13.61
N ASP A 232 4.61 -27.08 14.72
CA ASP A 232 4.15 -28.19 15.55
C ASP A 232 3.27 -29.17 14.77
N TYR A 233 2.33 -28.67 13.96
CA TYR A 233 1.49 -29.50 13.10
C TYR A 233 2.32 -30.28 12.08
N ILE A 234 3.25 -29.62 11.38
CA ILE A 234 4.12 -30.28 10.40
C ILE A 234 4.97 -31.35 11.10
N ASN A 235 5.55 -31.06 12.26
CA ASN A 235 6.38 -32.00 13.00
C ASN A 235 5.56 -33.21 13.52
N ALA A 236 4.35 -32.98 14.03
CA ALA A 236 3.45 -34.03 14.47
C ALA A 236 3.01 -34.94 13.32
N THR A 237 2.75 -34.38 12.15
CA THR A 237 2.30 -35.13 10.96
C THR A 237 3.46 -35.86 10.26
N SER A 238 4.68 -35.30 10.34
CA SER A 238 5.89 -35.91 9.77
C SER A 238 6.48 -37.03 10.65
N SER A 239 6.16 -37.04 11.94
CA SER A 239 6.55 -38.08 12.89
C SER A 239 5.57 -39.27 12.92
N SER A 240 4.51 -39.23 12.10
CA SER A 240 3.50 -40.29 11.95
C SER A 240 3.60 -41.06 10.63
N LEU A 241 4.75 -40.99 9.95
CA LEU A 241 5.15 -41.81 8.79
C LEU A 241 6.34 -42.70 9.18
#